data_AF-A0A914DSP0-F1
#
_entry.id   AF-A0A914DSP0-F1
#
_cell.length_a   1.000
_cell.length_b   1.000
_cell.length_c   1.000
_cell.angle_alpha   90.00
_cell.angle_beta   90.00
_cell.angle_gamma   90.00
#
_symmetry.space_group_name_H-M   'P 1'
#
loop_
_entity.id
_entity.type
_entity.pdbx_description
1 polymer ?
#
loop_
_entity_poly.entity_id
_entity_poly.type
_entity_poly.pdbx_seq_one_letter_code
_entity_poly.pdbx_strand_id
1 'polypeptide(L)'
;MRASEFAAYAYDKKNCILSESECLDLLLAFTLDDVKLNDTPFNYEPRGFVSSIDVAIYNSVQSGRQMNGKHSIGFSIKSNARNWLTGFGIYGANSQAENVEITISVEKDDKLISKEVKNIKNLYIPNNTREHRVDMTRPVAILSGSRYILNVEFNGYYHNCYYGCNGKMSTKFLDPKTNEQAEINFFNVLNSNSNNQYGNIAKLYLGI
;
A
#
# COMPACT_ATOMS: atom_id res chain seq x y z
N MET A 1 3.64 31.13 -13.74
CA MET A 1 3.10 29.77 -13.96
C MET A 1 3.34 29.00 -12.68
N ARG A 2 2.27 28.56 -12.02
CA ARG A 2 2.34 27.70 -10.82
C ARG A 2 2.86 26.31 -11.23
N ALA A 3 3.46 25.58 -10.30
CA ALA A 3 4.11 24.30 -10.63
C ALA A 3 3.12 23.24 -11.16
N SER A 4 1.85 23.29 -10.72
CA SER A 4 0.75 22.48 -11.28
C SER A 4 0.34 22.89 -12.70
N GLU A 5 0.38 24.19 -13.00
CA GLU A 5 0.17 24.72 -14.36
C GLU A 5 1.31 24.30 -15.29
N PHE A 6 2.55 24.20 -14.77
CA PHE A 6 3.70 23.72 -15.52
C PHE A 6 3.62 22.21 -15.82
N ALA A 7 3.22 21.38 -14.84
CA ALA A 7 3.03 19.95 -15.06
C ALA A 7 1.88 19.66 -16.05
N ALA A 8 0.79 20.42 -15.97
CA ALA A 8 -0.31 20.34 -16.94
C ALA A 8 0.10 20.84 -18.33
N TYR A 9 0.86 21.93 -18.41
CA TYR A 9 1.41 22.47 -19.66
C TYR A 9 2.40 21.50 -20.33
N ALA A 10 3.24 20.82 -19.55
CA ALA A 10 4.18 19.83 -20.06
C ALA A 10 3.52 18.50 -20.51
N TYR A 11 2.28 18.23 -20.05
CA TYR A 11 1.51 17.01 -20.36
C TYR A 11 0.50 17.17 -21.51
N ASP A 12 0.18 18.40 -21.93
CA ASP A 12 -0.73 18.62 -23.06
C ASP A 12 -0.13 18.02 -24.35
N LYS A 13 -0.84 17.03 -24.91
CA LYS A 13 -0.39 16.09 -25.96
C LYS A 13 0.08 16.74 -27.27
N LYS A 14 -0.03 18.06 -27.40
CA LYS A 14 0.42 18.80 -28.58
C LYS A 14 1.83 19.36 -28.46
N ASN A 15 2.40 19.49 -27.25
CA ASN A 15 3.72 20.09 -27.00
C ASN A 15 4.44 19.47 -25.78
N CYS A 16 4.53 18.14 -25.67
CA CYS A 16 5.23 17.51 -24.54
C CYS A 16 6.73 17.84 -24.52
N ILE A 17 7.19 18.52 -23.45
CA ILE A 17 8.60 18.83 -23.17
C ILE A 17 9.23 17.78 -22.25
N LEU A 18 8.40 17.08 -21.45
CA LEU A 18 8.84 16.09 -20.46
C LEU A 18 8.42 14.67 -20.86
N SER A 19 9.22 13.70 -20.45
CA SER A 19 8.88 12.28 -20.52
C SER A 19 7.81 11.89 -19.49
N GLU A 20 7.17 10.74 -19.70
CA GLU A 20 6.14 10.22 -18.79
C GLU A 20 6.67 9.96 -17.38
N SER A 21 7.94 9.55 -17.25
CA SER A 21 8.61 9.35 -15.95
C SER A 21 8.77 10.66 -15.19
N GLU A 22 9.19 11.73 -15.88
CA GLU A 22 9.40 13.05 -15.28
C GLU A 22 8.07 13.70 -14.82
N CYS A 23 6.98 13.45 -15.56
CA CYS A 23 5.65 13.88 -15.12
C CYS A 23 5.20 13.15 -13.85
N LEU A 24 5.54 11.87 -13.70
CA LEU A 24 5.14 11.09 -12.53
C LEU A 24 5.96 11.45 -11.29
N ASP A 25 7.26 11.72 -11.45
CA ASP A 25 8.11 12.23 -10.37
C ASP A 25 7.66 13.61 -9.89
N LEU A 26 7.18 14.48 -10.80
CA LEU A 26 6.54 15.75 -10.45
C LEU A 26 5.25 15.52 -9.64
N LEU A 27 4.38 14.60 -10.05
CA LEU A 27 3.13 14.28 -9.33
C LEU A 27 3.40 13.72 -7.91
N LEU A 28 4.42 12.87 -7.75
CA LEU A 28 4.86 12.34 -6.46
C LEU A 28 5.47 13.42 -5.55
N ALA A 29 6.10 14.45 -6.11
CA ALA A 29 6.61 15.57 -5.32
C ALA A 29 5.47 16.41 -4.69
N PHE A 30 4.30 16.50 -5.35
CA PHE A 30 3.15 17.29 -4.84
C PHE A 30 2.35 16.59 -3.74
N THR A 31 2.58 15.30 -3.45
CA THR A 31 1.89 14.59 -2.37
C THR A 31 2.41 14.90 -0.96
N LEU A 32 3.57 15.56 -0.83
CA LEU A 32 4.24 15.79 0.45
C LEU A 32 4.09 17.18 1.06
N ASP A 33 3.84 18.21 0.25
CA ASP A 33 3.61 19.56 0.77
C ASP A 33 2.11 19.85 0.87
N ASP A 34 1.71 20.48 1.97
CA ASP A 34 0.37 20.99 2.33
C ASP A 34 -0.20 22.04 1.35
N VAL A 35 -0.11 21.80 0.04
CA VAL A 35 -0.95 22.51 -0.92
C VAL A 35 -2.35 21.95 -0.76
N LYS A 36 -3.22 22.76 -0.15
CA LYS A 36 -4.67 22.59 -0.17
C LYS A 36 -5.14 22.34 -1.61
N LEU A 37 -5.16 21.07 -2.02
CA LEU A 37 -5.77 20.57 -3.25
C LEU A 37 -7.31 20.68 -3.22
N ASN A 38 -7.86 21.27 -2.15
CA ASN A 38 -9.30 21.44 -1.96
C ASN A 38 -9.93 22.56 -2.83
N ASP A 39 -9.13 23.41 -3.50
CA ASP A 39 -9.65 24.52 -4.33
C ASP A 39 -9.31 24.38 -5.84
N THR A 40 -8.86 23.20 -6.28
CA THR A 40 -8.72 22.91 -7.71
C THR A 40 -9.86 22.01 -8.19
N PRO A 41 -10.54 22.33 -9.31
CA PRO A 41 -11.60 21.50 -9.90
C PRO A 41 -11.08 20.17 -10.47
N PHE A 42 -9.80 19.88 -10.33
CA PHE A 42 -9.24 18.56 -10.60
C PHE A 42 -9.48 17.66 -9.40
N ASN A 43 -10.73 17.20 -9.28
CA ASN A 43 -11.03 15.88 -8.76
C ASN A 43 -10.21 14.90 -9.60
N TYR A 44 -8.98 14.58 -9.17
CA TYR A 44 -8.27 13.41 -9.67
C TYR A 44 -8.96 12.21 -9.03
N GLU A 45 -10.22 11.98 -9.38
CA GLU A 45 -10.82 10.67 -9.21
C GLU A 45 -9.90 9.73 -9.99
N PRO A 46 -9.26 8.73 -9.35
CA PRO A 46 -8.64 7.67 -10.11
C PRO A 46 -9.76 7.13 -11.00
N ARG A 47 -9.70 7.43 -12.31
CA ARG A 47 -10.64 6.90 -13.30
C ARG A 47 -10.78 5.41 -12.97
N GLY A 48 -11.97 5.02 -12.53
CA GLY A 48 -12.18 3.88 -11.63
C GLY A 48 -11.26 2.70 -11.93
N PHE A 49 -10.61 2.17 -10.89
CA PHE A 49 -9.80 0.96 -11.00
C PHE A 49 -10.60 -0.10 -11.76
N VAL A 50 -10.04 -0.62 -12.84
CA VAL A 50 -10.71 -1.63 -13.67
C VAL A 50 -10.83 -2.93 -12.87
N SER A 51 -9.94 -3.13 -11.90
CA SER A 51 -9.93 -4.28 -11.01
C SER A 51 -9.10 -4.01 -9.75
N SER A 52 -9.36 -4.81 -8.71
CA SER A 52 -8.51 -4.93 -7.51
C SER A 52 -7.84 -6.30 -7.55
N ILE A 53 -6.51 -6.34 -7.42
CA ILE A 53 -5.76 -7.59 -7.23
C ILE A 53 -5.36 -7.71 -5.77
N ASP A 54 -5.68 -8.87 -5.20
CA ASP A 54 -5.31 -9.24 -3.84
C ASP A 54 -4.01 -10.05 -3.87
N VAL A 55 -2.92 -9.50 -3.36
CA VAL A 55 -1.61 -10.17 -3.35
C VAL A 55 -1.29 -10.65 -1.93
N ALA A 56 -1.35 -11.96 -1.71
CA ALA A 56 -1.00 -12.57 -0.43
C ALA A 56 0.52 -12.67 -0.21
N ILE A 57 0.97 -12.19 0.95
CA ILE A 57 2.39 -12.16 1.36
C ILE A 57 2.84 -13.48 1.97
N TYR A 58 1.95 -14.18 2.68
CA TYR A 58 2.25 -15.39 3.44
C TYR A 58 1.56 -16.63 2.86
N ASN A 59 2.15 -17.81 3.04
CA ASN A 59 1.58 -19.08 2.59
C ASN A 59 0.64 -19.73 3.61
N SER A 60 0.78 -19.41 4.89
CA SER A 60 -0.02 -19.98 5.97
C SER A 60 -0.30 -18.95 7.05
N VAL A 61 -1.24 -19.28 7.95
CA VAL A 61 -1.64 -18.41 9.07
C VAL A 61 -1.58 -19.19 10.37
N GLN A 62 -0.95 -18.61 11.38
CA GLN A 62 -0.89 -19.12 12.75
C GLN A 62 -1.56 -18.14 13.73
N SER A 63 -1.69 -18.53 15.00
CA SER A 63 -2.23 -17.70 16.08
C SER A 63 -1.26 -17.66 17.27
N GLY A 64 -1.47 -16.69 18.17
CA GLY A 64 -0.73 -16.59 19.43
C GLY A 64 0.40 -15.57 19.42
N ARG A 65 0.43 -14.65 18.45
CA ARG A 65 1.34 -13.49 18.48
C ARG A 65 0.66 -12.24 19.01
N GLN A 66 1.46 -11.35 19.58
CA GLN A 66 1.05 -9.98 19.87
C GLN A 66 1.09 -9.12 18.60
N MET A 67 0.16 -8.18 18.50
CA MET A 67 0.20 -7.07 17.54
C MET A 67 0.45 -5.79 18.33
N ASN A 68 1.65 -5.23 18.19
CA ASN A 68 2.01 -3.94 18.76
C ASN A 68 3.22 -3.36 18.02
N GLY A 69 3.32 -2.03 17.97
CA GLY A 69 4.44 -1.34 17.34
C GLY A 69 4.48 -1.50 15.82
N LYS A 70 5.65 -1.25 15.23
CA LYS A 70 5.84 -1.13 13.79
C LYS A 70 5.95 -2.50 13.09
N HIS A 71 5.04 -2.78 12.18
CA HIS A 71 5.10 -3.90 11.25
C HIS A 71 5.31 -3.35 9.84
N SER A 72 6.33 -3.84 9.13
CA SER A 72 6.68 -3.35 7.81
C SER A 72 6.83 -4.49 6.81
N ILE A 73 6.48 -4.20 5.55
CA ILE A 73 6.79 -5.05 4.42
C ILE A 73 7.38 -4.20 3.29
N GLY A 74 8.54 -4.62 2.81
CA GLY A 74 9.15 -4.05 1.62
C GLY A 74 8.64 -4.75 0.38
N PHE A 75 8.33 -4.00 -0.67
CA PHE A 75 7.87 -4.58 -1.93
C PHE A 75 8.31 -3.78 -3.16
N SER A 76 8.32 -4.45 -4.31
CA SER A 76 8.50 -3.84 -5.64
C SER A 76 7.68 -4.60 -6.66
N ILE A 77 7.02 -3.89 -7.59
CA ILE A 77 6.20 -4.52 -8.63
C ILE A 77 6.89 -4.35 -9.97
N LYS A 78 7.04 -5.43 -10.73
CA LYS A 78 7.41 -5.40 -12.15
C LYS A 78 6.15 -5.69 -12.97
N SER A 79 5.59 -4.65 -13.56
CA SER A 79 4.42 -4.72 -14.43
C SER A 79 4.52 -3.66 -15.55
N ASN A 80 3.83 -3.90 -16.66
CA ASN A 80 3.66 -2.93 -17.74
C ASN A 80 2.43 -2.05 -17.55
N ALA A 81 1.50 -2.39 -16.65
CA ALA A 81 0.42 -1.50 -16.28
C ALA A 81 0.79 -0.61 -15.08
N ARG A 82 0.01 0.44 -14.92
CA ARG A 82 0.07 1.33 -13.76
C ARG A 82 -0.57 0.63 -12.58
N ASN A 83 0.14 0.56 -11.47
CA ASN A 83 -0.33 -0.06 -10.24
C ASN A 83 -0.54 1.01 -9.17
N TRP A 84 -1.57 0.83 -8.37
CA TRP A 84 -1.87 1.69 -7.23
C TRP A 84 -2.02 0.84 -5.99
N LEU A 85 -1.31 1.14 -4.91
CA LEU A 85 -1.62 0.56 -3.60
C LEU A 85 -2.90 1.23 -3.09
N THR A 86 -4.00 0.48 -3.07
CA THR A 86 -5.32 0.99 -2.68
C THR A 86 -5.69 0.58 -1.26
N GLY A 87 -5.00 -0.42 -0.71
CA GLY A 87 -5.23 -0.93 0.63
C GLY A 87 -4.28 -2.06 0.98
N PHE A 88 -4.44 -2.61 2.17
CA PHE A 88 -3.75 -3.81 2.62
C PHE A 88 -4.61 -4.62 3.57
N GLY A 89 -4.34 -5.91 3.68
CA GLY A 89 -4.96 -6.79 4.67
C GLY A 89 -4.11 -6.83 5.94
N ILE A 90 -4.75 -6.79 7.11
CA ILE A 90 -4.09 -7.10 8.39
C ILE A 90 -4.72 -8.34 9.01
N TYR A 91 -3.91 -9.19 9.65
CA TYR A 91 -4.47 -10.30 10.42
C TYR A 91 -5.23 -9.78 11.65
N GLY A 92 -6.36 -10.43 11.97
CA GLY A 92 -7.22 -10.04 13.08
C GLY A 92 -6.79 -10.57 14.45
N ALA A 93 -7.44 -10.09 15.51
CA ALA A 93 -7.27 -10.60 16.87
C ALA A 93 -8.22 -11.78 17.14
N ASN A 94 -7.78 -12.79 17.91
CA ASN A 94 -8.66 -13.85 18.40
C ASN A 94 -9.45 -13.46 19.65
N SER A 95 -9.15 -12.28 20.21
CA SER A 95 -9.78 -11.71 21.40
C SER A 95 -10.39 -10.34 21.02
N GLN A 96 -11.28 -9.81 21.87
CA GLN A 96 -11.95 -8.53 21.59
C GLN A 96 -10.91 -7.40 21.46
N ALA A 97 -10.73 -6.91 20.24
CA ALA A 97 -9.99 -5.71 19.90
C ALA A 97 -10.97 -4.70 19.28
N GLU A 98 -11.68 -3.97 20.15
CA GLU A 98 -12.82 -3.14 19.72
C GLU A 98 -12.40 -1.86 18.99
N ASN A 99 -11.29 -1.24 19.39
CA ASN A 99 -10.76 -0.04 18.76
C ASN A 99 -9.26 -0.18 18.55
N VAL A 100 -8.87 -0.45 17.31
CA VAL A 100 -7.47 -0.58 16.90
C VAL A 100 -7.07 0.67 16.14
N GLU A 101 -6.29 1.52 16.79
CA GLU A 101 -5.67 2.65 16.11
C GLU A 101 -4.38 2.19 15.43
N ILE A 102 -4.26 2.49 14.14
CA ILE A 102 -3.06 2.23 13.36
C ILE A 102 -2.56 3.49 12.68
N THR A 103 -1.23 3.63 12.63
CA THR A 103 -0.56 4.61 11.77
C THR A 103 -0.03 3.88 10.54
N ILE A 104 -0.42 4.36 9.37
CA ILE A 104 -0.06 3.80 8.07
C ILE A 104 0.92 4.78 7.43
N SER A 105 2.03 4.28 6.91
CA SER A 105 2.89 5.07 6.03
C SER A 105 3.44 4.25 4.88
N VAL A 106 3.63 4.92 3.75
CA VAL A 106 4.30 4.37 2.58
C VAL A 106 5.54 5.20 2.30
N GLU A 107 6.67 4.52 2.11
CA GLU A 107 7.93 5.12 1.74
C GLU A 107 8.35 4.61 0.36
N LYS A 108 9.00 5.46 -0.45
CA LYS A 108 9.69 5.10 -1.69
C LYS A 108 11.15 5.53 -1.54
N ASP A 109 12.09 4.61 -1.72
CA ASP A 109 13.53 4.89 -1.57
C ASP A 109 13.85 5.64 -0.27
N ASP A 110 13.30 5.15 0.85
CA ASP A 110 13.41 5.69 2.22
C ASP A 110 12.84 7.11 2.42
N LYS A 111 12.10 7.64 1.44
CA LYS A 111 11.35 8.90 1.55
C LYS A 111 9.89 8.60 1.83
N LEU A 112 9.35 9.19 2.89
CA LEU A 112 7.93 9.17 3.17
C LEU A 112 7.16 9.78 2.00
N ILE A 113 6.13 9.10 1.49
CA ILE A 113 5.28 9.61 0.39
C ILE A 113 3.79 9.62 0.76
N SER A 114 3.40 8.86 1.78
CA SER A 114 2.03 8.87 2.31
C SER A 114 2.04 8.53 3.78
N LYS A 115 1.18 9.19 4.56
CA LYS A 115 0.95 8.89 5.97
C LYS A 115 -0.50 9.17 6.33
N GLU A 116 -1.13 8.25 7.07
CA GLU A 116 -2.47 8.44 7.61
C GLU A 116 -2.66 7.66 8.92
N VAL A 117 -3.66 8.03 9.69
CA VAL A 117 -4.07 7.32 10.92
C VAL A 117 -5.47 6.80 10.73
N LYS A 118 -5.71 5.54 11.09
CA LYS A 118 -7.04 4.91 11.01
C LYS A 118 -7.42 4.27 12.33
N ASN A 119 -8.71 4.35 12.63
CA ASN A 119 -9.33 3.64 13.74
C ASN A 119 -10.18 2.51 13.19
N ILE A 120 -9.74 1.28 13.41
CA ILE A 120 -10.44 0.07 13.00
C ILE A 120 -11.35 -0.36 14.15
N LYS A 121 -12.66 -0.32 13.89
CA LYS A 121 -13.67 -0.81 14.82
C LYS A 121 -13.80 -2.31 14.67
N ASN A 122 -13.73 -3.04 15.78
CA ASN A 122 -13.87 -4.49 15.85
C ASN A 122 -12.91 -5.24 14.91
N LEU A 123 -11.62 -5.30 15.29
CA LEU A 123 -10.64 -6.21 14.68
C LEU A 123 -10.80 -7.66 15.18
N TYR A 124 -11.93 -7.98 15.79
CA TYR A 124 -12.27 -9.33 16.19
C TYR A 124 -12.77 -10.12 14.99
N ILE A 125 -12.10 -11.23 14.68
CA ILE A 125 -12.50 -12.12 13.59
C ILE A 125 -12.75 -13.52 14.17
N PRO A 126 -14.02 -13.89 14.46
CA PRO A 126 -14.34 -15.26 14.80
C PRO A 126 -14.20 -16.12 13.54
N ASN A 127 -13.37 -17.15 13.61
CA ASN A 127 -13.29 -18.30 12.70
C ASN A 127 -13.63 -18.06 11.20
N ASN A 128 -12.57 -17.97 10.38
CA ASN A 128 -12.46 -18.31 8.94
C ASN A 128 -12.09 -17.18 7.96
N THR A 129 -12.26 -15.91 8.30
CA THR A 129 -11.76 -14.81 7.46
C THR A 129 -10.67 -14.04 8.20
N ARG A 130 -9.49 -14.66 8.40
CA ARG A 130 -8.45 -14.22 9.35
C ARG A 130 -7.84 -12.83 9.08
N GLU A 131 -8.35 -12.08 8.11
CA GLU A 131 -7.79 -10.82 7.63
C GLU A 131 -8.87 -9.73 7.57
N HIS A 132 -8.52 -8.52 7.99
CA HIS A 132 -9.31 -7.31 7.86
C HIS A 132 -8.72 -6.42 6.76
N ARG A 133 -9.54 -6.00 5.81
CA ARG A 133 -9.13 -5.09 4.75
C ARG A 133 -9.10 -3.66 5.29
N VAL A 134 -7.97 -3.00 5.07
CA VAL A 134 -7.78 -1.58 5.36
C VAL A 134 -7.56 -0.87 4.03
N ASP A 135 -8.58 -0.15 3.57
CA ASP A 135 -8.45 0.72 2.40
C ASP A 135 -7.63 1.95 2.76
N MET A 136 -6.78 2.42 1.86
CA MET A 136 -6.07 3.69 2.02
C MET A 136 -7.00 4.85 1.67
N THR A 137 -6.94 5.97 2.40
CA THR A 137 -7.76 7.14 2.05
C THR A 137 -7.33 7.74 0.72
N ARG A 138 -6.02 7.67 0.43
CA ARG A 138 -5.44 8.08 -0.85
C ARG A 138 -4.62 6.92 -1.41
N PRO A 139 -5.03 6.33 -2.55
CA PRO A 139 -4.22 5.34 -3.23
C PRO A 139 -2.83 5.88 -3.58
N VAL A 140 -1.81 5.04 -3.49
CA VAL A 140 -0.42 5.42 -3.78
C VAL A 140 0.01 4.83 -5.12
N ALA A 141 0.45 5.67 -6.05
CA ALA A 141 0.99 5.21 -7.33
C ALA A 141 2.30 4.42 -7.13
N ILE A 142 2.35 3.21 -7.68
CA ILE A 142 3.50 2.31 -7.60
C ILE A 142 4.19 2.25 -8.96
N LEU A 143 5.40 2.77 -9.01
CA LEU A 143 6.27 2.73 -10.17
C LEU A 143 6.86 1.34 -10.37
N SER A 144 6.80 0.85 -11.60
CA SER A 144 7.37 -0.44 -11.97
C SER A 144 8.87 -0.48 -11.67
N GLY A 145 9.33 -1.52 -10.98
CA GLY A 145 10.73 -1.73 -10.57
C GLY A 145 11.19 -0.90 -9.37
N SER A 146 10.42 0.09 -8.90
CA SER A 146 10.79 0.90 -7.75
C SER A 146 10.54 0.17 -6.43
N ARG A 147 11.29 0.52 -5.39
CA ARG A 147 11.20 -0.08 -4.05
C ARG A 147 10.31 0.76 -3.15
N TYR A 148 9.37 0.09 -2.50
CA TYR A 148 8.44 0.69 -1.56
C TYR A 148 8.47 -0.05 -0.23
N ILE A 149 8.16 0.67 0.84
CA ILE A 149 7.94 0.10 2.17
C ILE A 149 6.54 0.52 2.63
N LEU A 150 5.70 -0.47 2.95
CA LEU A 150 4.46 -0.24 3.68
C LEU A 150 4.73 -0.49 5.16
N ASN A 151 4.53 0.54 5.97
CA ASN A 151 4.60 0.47 7.42
C ASN A 151 3.19 0.57 8.02
N VAL A 152 2.89 -0.31 8.96
CA VAL A 152 1.68 -0.31 9.77
C VAL A 152 2.10 -0.38 11.22
N GLU A 153 1.91 0.71 11.95
CA GLU A 153 2.20 0.78 13.38
C GLU A 153 0.90 0.64 14.17
N PHE A 154 0.85 -0.36 15.05
CA PHE A 154 -0.30 -0.58 15.93
C PHE A 154 -0.11 0.22 17.21
N ASN A 155 -0.94 1.25 17.40
CA ASN A 155 -0.92 2.18 18.52
C ASN A 155 -1.67 1.59 19.72
N GLY A 156 -1.26 0.40 20.13
CA GLY A 156 -1.91 -0.34 21.20
C GLY A 156 -1.27 -1.70 21.39
N TYR A 157 -1.77 -2.41 22.39
CA TYR A 157 -1.32 -3.75 22.69
C TYR A 157 -2.48 -4.73 22.49
N TYR A 158 -2.33 -5.66 21.53
CA TYR A 158 -3.36 -6.64 21.20
C TYR A 158 -2.82 -8.07 21.34
N HIS A 159 -3.39 -8.84 22.26
CA HIS A 159 -2.98 -10.22 22.55
C HIS A 159 -3.62 -11.23 21.57
N ASN A 160 -2.94 -12.37 21.41
CA ASN A 160 -3.46 -13.56 20.74
C ASN A 160 -4.01 -13.29 19.33
N CYS A 161 -3.23 -12.57 18.53
CA CYS A 161 -3.56 -12.26 17.17
C CYS A 161 -3.16 -13.38 16.21
N TYR A 162 -3.86 -13.43 15.08
CA TYR A 162 -3.41 -14.19 13.92
C TYR A 162 -2.21 -13.51 13.29
N TYR A 163 -1.38 -14.29 12.62
CA TYR A 163 -0.25 -13.76 11.87
C TYR A 163 0.09 -14.71 10.72
N GLY A 164 0.61 -14.14 9.64
CA GLY A 164 1.07 -14.90 8.49
C GLY A 164 2.40 -15.57 8.79
N CYS A 165 2.62 -16.73 8.18
CA CYS A 165 3.85 -17.52 8.27
C CYS A 165 4.29 -18.00 6.89
N ASN A 166 5.57 -18.36 6.77
CA ASN A 166 6.18 -18.85 5.53
C ASN A 166 5.98 -17.83 4.39
N GLY A 167 6.53 -16.63 4.56
CA GLY A 167 6.37 -15.55 3.60
C GLY A 167 6.97 -15.89 2.24
N LYS A 168 6.31 -15.40 1.21
CA LYS A 168 6.74 -15.55 -0.17
C LYS A 168 7.81 -14.51 -0.47
N MET A 169 8.85 -14.91 -1.22
CA MET A 169 9.83 -13.95 -1.75
C MET A 169 9.27 -13.18 -2.94
N SER A 170 8.41 -13.81 -3.74
CA SER A 170 7.69 -13.16 -4.82
C SER A 170 6.33 -13.79 -5.06
N THR A 171 5.46 -13.08 -5.77
CA THR A 171 4.17 -13.59 -6.26
C THR A 171 3.92 -13.07 -7.66
N LYS A 172 3.54 -13.99 -8.56
CA LYS A 172 3.16 -13.65 -9.93
C LYS A 172 1.64 -13.54 -10.03
N PHE A 173 1.17 -12.59 -10.83
CA PHE A 173 -0.24 -12.41 -11.13
C PHE A 173 -0.41 -11.99 -12.58
N LEU A 174 -1.60 -12.22 -13.14
CA LEU A 174 -1.94 -11.72 -14.47
C LEU A 174 -2.54 -10.32 -14.32
N ASP A 175 -2.03 -9.39 -15.11
CA ASP A 175 -2.59 -8.06 -15.24
C ASP A 175 -3.89 -8.15 -16.06
N PRO A 176 -5.06 -7.81 -15.50
CA PRO A 176 -6.33 -7.96 -16.21
C PRO A 176 -6.50 -6.94 -17.34
N LYS A 177 -5.71 -5.87 -17.37
CA LYS A 177 -5.77 -4.84 -18.40
C LYS A 177 -4.85 -5.17 -19.58
N THR A 178 -3.65 -5.66 -19.32
CA THR A 178 -2.68 -6.00 -20.38
C THR A 178 -2.66 -7.48 -20.74
N ASN A 179 -3.24 -8.34 -19.90
CA ASN A 179 -3.14 -9.79 -19.96
C ASN A 179 -1.69 -10.31 -19.90
N GLU A 180 -0.77 -9.52 -19.35
CA GLU A 180 0.63 -9.88 -19.18
C GLU A 180 0.91 -10.33 -17.75
N GLN A 181 1.95 -11.15 -17.58
CA GLN A 181 2.39 -11.57 -16.26
C GLN A 181 3.14 -10.42 -15.57
N ALA A 182 2.62 -10.00 -14.42
CA ALA A 182 3.29 -9.12 -13.49
C ALA A 182 3.86 -9.93 -12.30
N GLU A 183 4.88 -9.37 -11.66
CA GLU A 183 5.51 -9.97 -10.49
C GLU A 183 5.71 -8.93 -9.39
N ILE A 184 5.33 -9.29 -8.17
CA ILE A 184 5.68 -8.54 -6.97
C ILE A 184 6.75 -9.29 -6.18
N ASN A 185 7.80 -8.59 -5.80
CA ASN A 185 8.87 -9.10 -4.95
C ASN A 185 8.73 -8.51 -3.56
N PHE A 186 8.97 -9.31 -2.53
CA PHE A 186 8.91 -8.94 -1.13
C PHE A 186 10.29 -9.00 -0.48
N PHE A 187 10.58 -8.05 0.41
CA PHE A 187 11.84 -8.01 1.14
C PHE A 187 11.66 -7.55 2.58
N ASN A 188 12.57 -8.02 3.43
CA ASN A 188 12.63 -7.64 4.84
C ASN A 188 12.96 -6.15 4.99
N VAL A 189 12.36 -5.55 6.00
CA VAL A 189 12.64 -4.18 6.43
C VAL A 189 13.24 -4.25 7.82
N LEU A 190 14.32 -3.51 8.06
CA LEU A 190 14.96 -3.43 9.38
C LEU A 190 14.04 -2.75 10.39
N ASN A 191 14.20 -3.06 11.68
CA ASN A 191 13.41 -2.47 12.77
C ASN A 191 11.88 -2.65 12.60
N SER A 192 11.47 -3.84 12.17
CA SER A 192 10.08 -4.24 11.98
C SER A 192 9.76 -5.47 12.82
N ASN A 193 8.56 -5.51 13.41
CA ASN A 193 7.99 -6.68 14.09
C ASN A 193 7.45 -7.74 13.10
N SER A 194 7.62 -7.50 11.79
CA SER A 194 7.34 -8.43 10.69
C SER A 194 8.59 -8.67 9.85
N ASN A 195 8.67 -9.84 9.23
CA ASN A 195 9.66 -10.22 8.23
C ASN A 195 9.08 -11.23 7.23
N ASN A 196 9.93 -11.74 6.34
CA ASN A 196 9.58 -12.72 5.31
C ASN A 196 9.27 -14.11 5.89
N GLN A 197 9.49 -14.37 7.17
CA GLN A 197 9.05 -15.61 7.82
C GLN A 197 7.68 -15.45 8.46
N TYR A 198 7.39 -14.28 9.05
CA TYR A 198 6.13 -14.03 9.73
C TYR A 198 5.77 -12.55 9.79
N GLY A 199 4.47 -12.22 9.90
CA GLY A 199 4.05 -10.83 10.11
C GLY A 199 2.54 -10.62 10.06
N ASN A 200 2.13 -9.36 10.31
CA ASN A 200 0.71 -9.00 10.41
C ASN A 200 0.11 -8.41 9.14
N ILE A 201 0.93 -7.90 8.22
CA ILE A 201 0.45 -7.39 6.93
C ILE A 201 0.23 -8.59 6.02
N ALA A 202 -1.02 -9.00 5.85
CA ALA A 202 -1.40 -10.24 5.18
C ALA A 202 -1.34 -10.13 3.65
N LYS A 203 -1.85 -9.01 3.13
CA LYS A 203 -2.08 -8.78 1.70
C LYS A 203 -1.80 -7.34 1.32
N LEU A 204 -1.48 -7.14 0.05
CA LEU A 204 -1.56 -5.83 -0.61
C LEU A 204 -2.74 -5.85 -1.57
N TYR A 205 -3.54 -4.77 -1.56
CA TYR A 205 -4.61 -4.56 -2.53
C TYR A 205 -4.14 -3.55 -3.57
N LEU A 206 -4.11 -4.00 -4.82
CA LEU A 206 -3.61 -3.22 -5.95
C LEU A 206 -4.75 -2.84 -6.90
N GLY A 207 -4.91 -1.55 -7.16
CA GLY A 207 -5.75 -1.05 -8.24
C GLY A 207 -4.99 -0.96 -9.56
N ILE A 208 -5.59 -1.45 -10.65
CA ILE A 208 -5.04 -1.47 -12.03
C ILE A 208 -6.02 -0.83 -13.02
#